data_AF-A0A9E3FGE7-F1
#
_entry.id   AF-A0A9E3FGE7-F1
#
_cell.length_a   1.000
_cell.length_b   1.000
_cell.length_c   1.000
_cell.angle_alpha   90.00
_cell.angle_beta   90.00
_cell.angle_gamma   90.00
#
_symmetry.space_group_name_H-M   'P 1'
#
loop_
_entity.id
_entity.type
_entity.pdbx_description
1 polymer ?
#
loop_
_entity_poly.entity_id
_entity_poly.type
_entity_poly.pdbx_seq_one_letter_code
_entity_poly.pdbx_strand_id
1 'polypeptide(L)' 'MTASQPSYDDVTRRLAEAEQTLDAIRSGNVDAFVVSTHGGPQIYTLESADVLYRLLIEQMPEGAAALTADGTIVFA' A
#
# COMPACT_ATOMS: atom_id res chain seq x y z
N MET A 1 20.94 -4.55 36.59
CA MET A 1 19.97 -3.98 35.62
C MET A 1 18.91 -5.02 35.34
N THR A 2 17.88 -5.10 36.19
CA THR A 2 16.71 -5.96 35.95
C THR A 2 15.82 -5.25 34.93
N ALA A 3 15.57 -5.88 33.78
CA ALA A 3 14.63 -5.35 32.80
C ALA A 3 13.25 -5.17 33.46
N SER A 4 12.73 -3.94 33.50
CA SER A 4 11.36 -3.68 33.92
C SER A 4 10.43 -4.47 33.01
N GLN A 5 9.68 -5.42 33.56
CA GLN A 5 8.59 -6.06 32.84
C GLN A 5 7.55 -4.98 32.47
N PRO A 6 7.01 -5.00 31.25
CA PRO A 6 5.96 -4.06 30.87
C PRO A 6 4.76 -4.24 31.79
N SER A 7 4.18 -3.12 32.25
CA SER A 7 2.98 -3.12 33.08
C SER A 7 1.82 -3.77 32.31
N TYR A 8 0.92 -4.49 33.02
CA TYR A 8 -0.29 -5.07 32.42
C TYR A 8 -1.11 -4.04 31.64
N ASP A 9 -1.17 -2.80 32.13
CA ASP A 9 -1.87 -1.70 31.46
C ASP A 9 -1.21 -1.33 30.13
N ASP A 10 0.13 -1.38 30.06
CA ASP A 10 0.87 -1.08 28.83
C ASP A 10 0.65 -2.16 27.77
N VAL A 11 0.64 -3.44 28.18
CA VAL A 11 0.34 -4.56 27.28
C VAL A 11 -1.09 -4.46 26.76
N THR A 12 -2.05 -4.18 27.64
CA THR A 12 -3.47 -4.05 27.28
C THR A 12 -3.69 -2.87 26.32
N ARG A 13 -3.04 -1.73 26.58
CA ARG A 13 -3.09 -0.56 25.70
C ARG A 13 -2.52 -0.86 24.31
N ARG A 14 -1.37 -1.53 24.23
CA ARG A 14 -0.75 -1.90 22.94
C ARG A 14 -1.58 -2.93 22.17
N LEU A 15 -2.26 -3.84 22.88
CA LEU A 15 -3.19 -4.79 22.26
C LEU A 15 -4.39 -4.04 21.66
N ALA A 16 -5.04 -3.17 22.43
CA ALA A 16 -6.17 -2.38 21.95
C ALA A 16 -5.80 -1.51 20.74
N GLU A 17 -4.62 -0.89 20.75
CA GLU A 17 -4.11 -0.10 19.63
C GLU A 17 -3.90 -0.96 18.37
N ALA A 18 -3.34 -2.17 18.52
CA ALA A 18 -3.15 -3.11 17.41
C ALA A 18 -4.49 -3.62 16.85
N GLU A 19 -5.45 -3.96 17.72
CA GLU A 19 -6.78 -4.41 17.33
C GLU A 19 -7.54 -3.31 16.56
N GLN A 20 -7.52 -2.07 17.07
CA GLN A 20 -8.12 -0.93 16.37
C GLN A 20 -7.51 -0.70 14.99
N THR A 21 -6.18 -0.84 14.88
CA THR A 21 -5.48 -0.69 13.59
C THR A 21 -5.93 -1.79 12.61
N LEU A 22 -6.01 -3.03 13.05
CA LEU A 22 -6.46 -4.15 12.21
C LEU A 22 -7.92 -4.00 11.78
N ASP A 23 -8.78 -3.52 12.67
CA ASP A 23 -10.18 -3.27 12.36
C ASP A 23 -10.33 -2.13 11.34
N ALA A 24 -9.54 -1.06 11.45
CA ALA A 24 -9.52 0.01 10.45
C ALA A 24 -9.12 -0.52 9.06
N ILE A 25 -8.13 -1.42 8.99
CA ILE A 25 -7.72 -2.06 7.74
C ILE A 25 -8.85 -2.93 7.17
N ARG A 26 -9.47 -3.78 8.00
CA ARG A 26 -10.53 -4.71 7.56
C ARG A 26 -11.81 -4.00 7.11
N SER A 27 -12.11 -2.88 7.75
CA SER A 27 -13.30 -2.06 7.43
C SER A 27 -13.09 -1.14 6.23
N GLY A 28 -11.89 -1.07 5.65
CA GLY A 28 -11.58 -0.17 4.55
C GLY A 28 -11.45 1.30 4.98
N ASN A 29 -11.25 1.57 6.27
CA ASN A 29 -11.03 2.92 6.80
C ASN A 29 -9.57 3.40 6.64
N VAL A 30 -8.82 2.79 5.73
CA VAL A 30 -7.42 3.11 5.43
C VAL A 30 -7.25 3.14 3.91
N ASP A 31 -6.71 4.25 3.39
CA ASP A 31 -6.47 4.43 1.95
C ASP A 31 -5.07 3.95 1.52
N ALA A 32 -4.08 3.98 2.44
CA ALA A 32 -2.69 3.60 2.15
C ALA A 32 -1.86 3.25 3.40
N PHE A 33 -0.76 2.53 3.18
CA PHE A 33 0.27 2.18 4.17
C PHE A 33 1.60 2.86 3.85
N VAL A 34 2.31 3.33 4.89
CA VAL A 34 3.71 3.74 4.79
C VAL A 34 4.59 2.61 5.34
N VAL A 35 5.38 1.98 4.48
CA VAL A 35 6.26 0.87 4.84
C VAL A 35 7.72 1.33 4.77
N SER A 36 8.44 1.19 5.87
CA SER A 36 9.87 1.41 5.91
C SER A 36 10.60 0.29 5.17
N THR A 37 11.31 0.62 4.09
CA THR A 37 12.13 -0.32 3.34
C THR A 37 13.61 0.06 3.43
N HIS A 38 14.49 -0.82 2.93
CA HIS A 38 15.92 -0.53 2.84
C HIS A 38 16.23 0.71 1.98
N GLY A 39 15.34 1.09 1.05
CA GLY A 39 15.45 2.28 0.22
C GLY A 39 14.75 3.52 0.77
N GLY A 40 14.17 3.44 1.98
CA GLY A 40 13.38 4.51 2.59
C GLY A 40 11.88 4.18 2.69
N PRO A 41 11.06 5.15 3.16
CA PRO A 41 9.62 4.99 3.27
C PRO A 41 8.95 4.84 1.90
N GLN A 42 8.10 3.83 1.74
CA GLN A 42 7.28 3.61 0.55
C GLN A 42 5.80 3.65 0.89
N ILE A 43 4.98 4.22 0.01
CA ILE A 43 3.53 4.32 0.17
C ILE A 43 2.86 3.24 -0.69
N TYR A 44 2.00 2.42 -0.08
CA TYR A 44 1.19 1.41 -0.76
C TYR A 44 -0.29 1.76 -0.60
N THR A 45 -1.02 2.06 -1.67
CA THR A 45 -2.47 2.36 -1.59
C THR A 45 -3.30 1.07 -1.58
N LEU A 46 -4.43 1.04 -0.87
CA LEU A 46 -5.35 -0.11 -0.86
C LEU A 46 -6.13 -0.20 -2.17
N GLU A 47 -6.62 0.94 -2.67
CA GLU A 47 -7.21 1.05 -3.98
C GLU A 47 -6.17 1.69 -4.91
N SER A 48 -5.78 0.97 -5.97
CA SER A 48 -4.78 1.45 -6.91
C SER A 48 -5.47 2.25 -8.03
N ALA A 49 -4.84 3.36 -8.44
CA ALA A 49 -5.22 4.07 -9.67
C ALA A 49 -5.08 3.18 -10.94
N ASP A 50 -4.51 1.99 -10.77
CA ASP A 50 -4.37 0.94 -11.77
C ASP A 50 -5.72 0.54 -12.37
N VAL A 51 -6.83 0.65 -11.63
CA VAL A 51 -8.18 0.42 -12.18
C VAL A 51 -8.54 1.47 -13.25
N LEU A 52 -8.24 2.75 -12.99
CA LEU A 52 -8.46 3.84 -13.94
C LEU A 52 -7.57 3.69 -15.17
N TYR A 53 -6.30 3.33 -14.97
CA TYR A 53 -5.34 3.09 -16.05
C TYR A 53 -5.75 1.89 -16.92
N ARG A 54 -6.13 0.77 -16.29
CA ARG A 54 -6.63 -0.42 -16.96
C ARG A 54 -7.91 -0.15 -17.75
N LEU A 55 -8.89 0.54 -17.14
CA LEU A 55 -10.12 0.92 -17.84
C LEU A 55 -9.84 1.80 -19.06
N LEU A 56 -8.91 2.75 -18.95
CA LEU A 56 -8.51 3.60 -20.07
C LEU A 56 -7.91 2.79 -21.22
N ILE A 57 -7.02 1.85 -20.93
CA ILE A 57 -6.41 0.98 -21.95
C ILE A 57 -7.43 -0.01 -22.54
N GLU A 58 -8.27 -0.62 -21.72
CA GLU A 58 -9.27 -1.61 -22.17
C GLU A 58 -10.39 -0.99 -23.01
N GLN A 59 -10.74 0.27 -22.77
CA GLN A 59 -11.77 1.00 -23.51
C GLN A 59 -11.21 1.74 -24.74
N MET A 60 -9.88 1.72 -24.96
CA MET A 60 -9.30 2.31 -26.17
C MET A 60 -9.68 1.46 -27.39
N PRO A 61 -10.43 2.02 -28.38
CA PRO A 61 -10.83 1.28 -29.58
C PRO A 61 -9.64 0.88 -30.45
N GLU A 62 -8.57 1.67 -30.39
CA GLU A 62 -7.29 1.45 -31.06
C GLU A 62 -6.25 0.90 -30.08
N GLY A 63 -5.47 -0.11 -30.51
CA GLY A 63 -4.36 -0.63 -29.69
C GLY A 63 -3.28 0.44 -29.46
N ALA A 64 -2.75 0.50 -28.24
CA ALA A 64 -1.69 1.44 -27.86
C ALA A 64 -0.39 0.70 -27.55
N ALA A 65 0.74 1.24 -28.00
CA ALA A 65 2.07 0.75 -27.63
C ALA A 65 2.92 1.90 -27.11
N ALA A 66 3.69 1.64 -26.05
CA ALA A 66 4.71 2.55 -25.57
C ALA A 66 6.07 2.14 -26.16
N LEU A 67 6.79 3.11 -26.74
CA LEU A 67 8.08 2.89 -27.37
C LEU A 67 9.16 3.78 -26.73
N THR A 68 10.37 3.27 -26.64
CA THR A 68 11.56 4.07 -26.37
C THR A 68 11.94 4.90 -27.60
N ALA A 69 12.85 5.87 -27.44
CA ALA A 69 13.31 6.72 -28.54
C ALA A 69 14.00 5.95 -29.68
N ASP A 70 14.59 4.79 -29.38
CA ASP A 70 15.19 3.85 -30.33
C ASP A 70 14.16 2.88 -30.97
N GLY A 71 12.87 3.02 -30.63
CA GLY A 71 11.80 2.22 -31.22
C GLY A 71 11.57 0.86 -30.56
N THR A 72 12.16 0.61 -29.39
CA THR A 72 11.89 -0.61 -28.61
C THR A 72 10.51 -0.51 -27.95
N ILE A 73 9.65 -1.51 -28.17
CA ILE A 73 8.34 -1.60 -27.50
C ILE A 73 8.55 -2.02 -26.05
N VAL A 74 8.05 -1.23 -25.10
CA VAL A 74 8.11 -1.52 -23.66
C VAL A 74 6.77 -1.96 -23.08
N PHE A 75 5.67 -1.72 -23.81
CA PHE A 75 4.31 -2.12 -23.46
C PHE A 75 3.43 -2.11 -24.72
N ALA A 76 2.54 -3.10 -24.89
CA ALA A 76 1.58 -3.22 -25.99
C ALA A 76 0.39 -4.10 -25.58
#